data_AF-A0A2V8HXT7-F1
#
_entry.id   AF-A0A2V8HXT7-F1
#
_cell.length_a   1.000
_cell.length_b   1.000
_cell.length_c   1.000
_cell.angle_alpha   90.00
_cell.angle_beta   90.00
_cell.angle_gamma   90.00
#
_symmetry.space_group_name_H-M   'P 1'
#
loop_
_entity.id
_entity.type
_entity.pdbx_description
1 polymer ?
#
loop_
_entity_poly.entity_id
_entity_poly.type
_entity_poly.pdbx_seq_one_letter_code
_entity_poly.pdbx_strand_id
1 'polypeptide(L)'
;PKEVRDAAEAIGMGRNKPLGVKNVITIMFSAEGTLAGQGSADKLSKADFHINYVVPAMRMFLNGTRADGKPLAEIRVFADTWAWNEAKEGTGATPAMAALAERAPLIKLTPFGALWSIIEAEGHAKVGTLAGKMTLTGTSPYDRMEVTLALDNKQRPESATVKANGHVYGATFADYRDNWEPAYLVIFPSEIHWTKDNRPLADLKVTAFKSNPYVVFPVPEAVRQKSN
;
A
#
# COMPACT_ATOMS: atom_id res chain seq x y z
N PRO A 1 -2.47 -18.93 5.41
CA PRO A 1 -1.60 -19.87 4.64
C PRO A 1 -0.11 -19.62 4.93
N LYS A 2 0.78 -20.60 4.72
CA LYS A 2 2.23 -20.42 4.93
C LYS A 2 2.79 -19.39 3.95
N GLU A 3 2.30 -19.44 2.72
CA GLU A 3 2.70 -18.61 1.59
C GLU A 3 2.42 -17.12 1.84
N VAL A 4 1.32 -16.81 2.54
CA VAL A 4 1.02 -15.44 2.99
C VAL A 4 2.09 -14.95 3.99
N ARG A 5 2.58 -15.83 4.86
CA ARG A 5 3.64 -15.49 5.83
C ARG A 5 4.98 -15.30 5.12
N ASP A 6 5.31 -16.21 4.21
CA ASP A 6 6.53 -16.12 3.41
C ASP A 6 6.57 -14.81 2.60
N ALA A 7 5.45 -14.42 1.98
CA ALA A 7 5.34 -13.15 1.27
C ALA A 7 5.47 -11.92 2.18
N ALA A 8 4.91 -11.98 3.39
CA ALA A 8 5.07 -10.92 4.39
C ALA A 8 6.53 -10.83 4.91
N GLU A 9 7.19 -11.96 5.13
CA GLU A 9 8.62 -12.01 5.50
C GLU A 9 9.51 -11.45 4.39
N ALA A 10 9.22 -11.76 3.12
CA ALA A 10 10.01 -11.32 1.98
C ALA A 10 10.13 -9.79 1.83
N ILE A 11 9.21 -9.03 2.43
CA ILE A 11 9.26 -7.56 2.46
C ILE A 11 9.47 -6.96 3.86
N GLY A 12 9.74 -7.78 4.88
CA GLY A 12 10.03 -7.32 6.24
C GLY A 12 8.81 -7.07 7.13
N MET A 13 7.61 -7.52 6.76
CA MET A 13 6.41 -7.43 7.61
C MET A 13 6.36 -8.46 8.74
N GLY A 14 7.01 -9.62 8.59
CA GLY A 14 7.02 -10.69 9.59
C GLY A 14 8.11 -10.52 10.67
N ARG A 15 7.78 -10.76 11.96
CA ARG A 15 8.77 -10.85 13.07
C ARG A 15 8.40 -11.94 14.11
N ASN A 16 9.41 -12.77 14.48
CA ASN A 16 9.41 -13.88 15.46
C ASN A 16 8.39 -15.00 15.23
N LYS A 17 8.53 -16.21 15.81
CA LYS A 17 7.52 -17.27 15.71
C LYS A 17 6.70 -17.39 17.01
N PRO A 18 5.35 -17.52 16.95
CA PRO A 18 4.49 -17.26 15.81
C PRO A 18 4.52 -15.77 15.40
N LEU A 19 4.58 -15.51 14.10
CA LEU A 19 4.78 -14.17 13.52
C LEU A 19 3.57 -13.29 13.75
N GLY A 20 3.79 -12.14 14.38
CA GLY A 20 2.96 -10.98 14.10
C GLY A 20 3.21 -10.61 12.64
N VAL A 21 2.27 -10.89 11.74
CA VAL A 21 2.36 -10.50 10.32
C VAL A 21 1.83 -9.07 10.06
N LYS A 22 1.41 -8.38 11.13
CA LYS A 22 0.87 -7.01 11.15
C LYS A 22 1.82 -6.03 11.86
N ASN A 23 3.14 -6.19 11.72
CA ASN A 23 4.10 -5.33 12.43
C ASN A 23 4.28 -3.96 11.76
N VAL A 24 4.10 -3.90 10.44
CA VAL A 24 4.07 -2.65 9.69
C VAL A 24 2.62 -2.20 9.61
N ILE A 25 2.20 -1.32 10.53
CA ILE A 25 0.84 -0.78 10.58
C ILE A 25 0.71 0.57 9.86
N THR A 26 1.84 1.23 9.60
CA THR A 26 1.90 2.49 8.86
C THR A 26 3.11 2.51 7.95
N ILE A 27 2.94 3.08 6.75
CA ILE A 27 4.04 3.43 5.87
C ILE A 27 3.91 4.86 5.39
N MET A 28 5.04 5.45 5.04
CA MET A 28 5.13 6.74 4.37
C MET A 28 6.09 6.58 3.19
N PHE A 29 5.72 7.04 2.01
CA PHE A 29 6.66 7.08 0.89
C PHE A 29 6.49 8.36 0.08
N SER A 30 7.61 8.81 -0.48
CA SER A 30 7.67 9.95 -1.40
C SER A 30 7.92 9.44 -2.81
N ALA A 31 7.32 10.05 -3.81
CA ALA A 31 7.51 9.71 -5.21
C ALA A 31 7.48 10.94 -6.13
N GLU A 32 8.07 10.80 -7.31
CA GLU A 32 7.88 11.67 -8.48
C GLU A 32 7.22 10.85 -9.59
N GLY A 33 6.63 11.51 -10.60
CA GLY A 33 6.07 10.80 -11.76
C GLY A 33 4.77 11.40 -12.28
N THR A 34 3.75 10.59 -12.47
CA THR A 34 2.45 11.03 -13.01
C THR A 34 1.27 10.42 -12.27
N LEU A 35 0.15 11.12 -12.29
CA LEU A 35 -1.14 10.68 -11.76
C LEU A 35 -2.23 11.10 -12.75
N ALA A 36 -3.20 10.23 -13.03
CA ALA A 36 -4.30 10.56 -13.91
C ALA A 36 -5.08 11.76 -13.38
N GLY A 37 -5.18 12.81 -14.21
CA GLY A 37 -6.00 14.00 -13.99
C GLY A 37 -7.26 13.97 -14.86
N GLN A 38 -7.90 15.13 -15.03
CA GLN A 38 -9.04 15.26 -15.94
C GLN A 38 -8.54 15.24 -17.40
N GLY A 39 -8.69 14.10 -18.07
CA GLY A 39 -8.42 13.93 -19.50
C GLY A 39 -6.98 13.56 -19.87
N SER A 40 -5.98 14.02 -19.11
CA SER A 40 -4.58 13.60 -19.24
C SER A 40 -3.87 13.57 -17.88
N ALA A 41 -2.66 13.01 -17.83
CA ALA A 41 -1.94 12.81 -16.59
C ALA A 41 -1.30 14.10 -16.06
N ASP A 42 -1.52 14.39 -14.79
CA ASP A 42 -0.83 15.43 -14.04
C ASP A 42 0.62 14.97 -13.77
N LYS A 43 1.57 15.89 -13.89
CA LYS A 43 2.97 15.64 -13.52
C LYS A 43 3.15 15.89 -12.03
N LEU A 44 3.70 14.90 -11.33
CA LEU A 44 4.08 14.98 -9.93
C LEU A 44 5.56 15.32 -9.81
N SER A 45 5.88 16.50 -9.30
CA SER A 45 7.25 16.85 -8.91
C SER A 45 7.59 16.32 -7.51
N LYS A 46 6.57 16.17 -6.65
CA LYS A 46 6.66 15.49 -5.37
C LYS A 46 5.29 15.04 -4.92
N ALA A 47 5.13 13.77 -4.63
CA ALA A 47 3.98 13.22 -3.96
C ALA A 47 4.40 12.50 -2.67
N ASP A 48 3.74 12.78 -1.55
CA ASP A 48 3.94 12.06 -0.30
C ASP A 48 2.66 11.27 0.03
N PHE A 49 2.81 9.99 0.35
CA PHE A 49 1.72 9.08 0.68
C PHE A 49 1.90 8.58 2.10
N HIS A 50 1.00 8.96 3.01
CA HIS A 50 1.01 8.51 4.39
C HIS A 50 -0.16 7.56 4.59
N ILE A 51 0.12 6.35 5.05
CA ILE A 51 -0.85 5.25 5.08
C ILE A 51 -0.92 4.65 6.48
N ASN A 52 -2.14 4.39 6.94
CA ASN A 52 -2.44 3.60 8.14
C ASN A 52 -3.33 2.41 7.75
N TYR A 53 -2.92 1.20 8.15
CA TYR A 53 -3.63 -0.04 7.88
C TYR A 53 -4.55 -0.48 9.02
N VAL A 54 -4.32 -0.01 10.26
CA VAL A 54 -5.16 -0.36 11.42
C VAL A 54 -6.48 0.39 11.37
N VAL A 55 -6.41 1.70 11.07
CA VAL A 55 -7.56 2.49 10.65
C VAL A 55 -7.32 2.81 9.18
N PRO A 56 -7.98 2.11 8.24
CA PRO A 56 -7.72 2.25 6.82
C PRO A 56 -7.79 3.72 6.40
N ALA A 57 -6.64 4.33 6.18
CA ALA A 57 -6.54 5.75 5.90
C ALA A 57 -5.34 6.04 5.02
N MET A 58 -5.49 7.05 4.18
CA MET A 58 -4.42 7.58 3.36
C MET A 58 -4.53 9.09 3.28
N ARG A 59 -3.41 9.76 3.52
CA ARG A 59 -3.21 11.17 3.17
C ARG A 59 -2.20 11.24 2.01
N MET A 60 -2.62 11.86 0.91
CA MET A 60 -1.80 12.09 -0.27
C MET A 60 -1.51 13.58 -0.40
N PHE A 61 -0.25 13.96 -0.36
CA PHE A 61 0.22 15.30 -0.70
C PHE A 61 0.66 15.26 -2.15
N LEU A 62 0.02 16.03 -3.02
CA LEU A 62 0.28 16.02 -4.46
C LEU A 62 0.78 17.39 -4.88
N ASN A 63 2.04 17.46 -5.30
CA ASN A 63 2.67 18.67 -5.82
C ASN A 63 3.20 18.44 -7.23
N GLY A 64 3.00 19.43 -8.10
CA GLY A 64 3.54 19.41 -9.45
C GLY A 64 2.76 20.33 -10.39
N THR A 65 2.42 19.81 -11.56
CA THR A 65 1.76 20.58 -12.62
C THR A 65 0.64 19.75 -13.22
N ARG A 66 -0.55 20.35 -13.29
CA ARG A 66 -1.69 19.76 -13.96
C ARG A 66 -1.46 19.65 -15.45
N ALA A 67 -2.22 18.78 -16.10
CA ALA A 67 -2.28 18.65 -17.55
C ALA A 67 -2.46 19.99 -18.31
N ASP A 68 -3.23 20.94 -17.74
CA ASP A 68 -3.48 22.26 -18.33
C ASP A 68 -2.37 23.29 -18.06
N GLY A 69 -1.26 22.85 -17.46
CA GLY A 69 -0.11 23.69 -17.12
C GLY A 69 -0.25 24.44 -15.79
N LYS A 70 -1.39 24.36 -15.09
CA LYS A 70 -1.56 25.03 -13.80
C LYS A 70 -0.83 24.29 -12.67
N PRO A 71 -0.45 24.97 -11.59
CA PRO A 71 0.10 24.30 -10.41
C PRO A 71 -0.85 23.25 -9.85
N LEU A 72 -0.31 22.08 -9.52
CA LEU A 72 -0.96 21.07 -8.69
C LEU A 72 -0.37 21.21 -7.27
N ALA A 73 -1.24 21.47 -6.30
CA ALA A 73 -0.91 21.52 -4.88
C ALA A 73 -2.18 21.13 -4.11
N GLU A 74 -2.33 19.84 -3.83
CA GLU A 74 -3.53 19.29 -3.19
C GLU A 74 -3.16 18.31 -2.08
N ILE A 75 -3.94 18.31 -1.01
CA ILE A 75 -3.90 17.25 0.00
C ILE A 75 -5.24 16.53 -0.03
N ARG A 76 -5.21 15.26 -0.43
CA ARG A 76 -6.38 14.39 -0.55
C ARG A 76 -6.34 13.35 0.55
N VAL A 77 -7.43 13.22 1.30
CA VAL A 77 -7.50 12.30 2.44
C VAL A 77 -8.72 11.40 2.34
N PHE A 78 -8.54 10.15 2.77
CA PHE A 78 -9.64 9.32 3.25
C PHE A 78 -9.23 8.66 4.57
N ALA A 79 -10.23 8.41 5.42
CA ALA A 79 -10.08 7.60 6.62
C ALA A 79 -11.38 6.83 6.85
N ASP A 80 -11.29 5.51 6.83
CA ASP A 80 -12.40 4.58 6.95
C ASP A 80 -13.53 4.95 5.97
N THR A 81 -14.66 5.40 6.49
CA THR A 81 -15.87 5.75 5.74
C THR A 81 -15.93 7.22 5.32
N TRP A 82 -14.86 8.00 5.52
CA TRP A 82 -14.82 9.44 5.29
C TRP A 82 -13.77 9.85 4.26
N ALA A 83 -14.05 10.91 3.51
CA ALA A 83 -13.08 11.52 2.61
C ALA A 83 -13.19 13.06 2.61
N TRP A 84 -12.04 13.74 2.63
CA TRP A 84 -11.94 15.20 2.62
C TRP A 84 -10.66 15.67 1.93
N ASN A 85 -10.59 16.95 1.61
CA ASN A 85 -9.36 17.62 1.19
C ASN A 85 -8.86 18.51 2.32
N GLU A 86 -7.55 18.75 2.38
CA GLU A 86 -6.94 19.68 3.33
C GLU A 86 -6.24 20.82 2.59
N ALA A 87 -6.31 22.05 3.14
CA ALA A 87 -5.59 23.19 2.60
C ALA A 87 -4.10 23.17 2.98
N LYS A 88 -3.82 22.67 4.19
CA LYS A 88 -2.49 22.34 4.70
C LYS A 88 -2.63 21.09 5.56
N GLU A 89 -1.52 20.41 5.85
CA GLU A 89 -1.55 19.19 6.66
C GLU A 89 -2.40 19.35 7.93
N GLY A 90 -3.45 18.54 8.05
CA GLY A 90 -4.35 18.51 9.20
C GLY A 90 -5.24 19.75 9.39
N THR A 91 -5.30 20.69 8.44
CA THR A 91 -6.07 21.94 8.59
C THR A 91 -6.81 22.35 7.31
N GLY A 92 -7.88 23.13 7.47
CA GLY A 92 -8.69 23.63 6.35
C GLY A 92 -9.45 22.52 5.62
N ALA A 93 -10.05 21.58 6.38
CA ALA A 93 -10.74 20.43 5.83
C ALA A 93 -11.99 20.84 5.01
N THR A 94 -12.12 20.28 3.81
CA THR A 94 -13.31 20.41 2.96
C THR A 94 -13.85 19.02 2.62
N PRO A 95 -15.14 18.71 2.89
CA PRO A 95 -15.72 17.40 2.58
C PRO A 95 -15.56 17.01 1.12
N ALA A 96 -15.21 15.74 0.87
CA ALA A 96 -15.00 15.18 -0.47
C ALA A 96 -15.53 13.74 -0.57
N MET A 97 -16.70 13.48 0.03
CA MET A 97 -17.27 12.13 0.16
C MET A 97 -17.47 11.42 -1.19
N ALA A 98 -17.79 12.17 -2.25
CA ALA A 98 -17.90 11.61 -3.60
C ALA A 98 -16.59 10.95 -4.11
N ALA A 99 -15.43 11.35 -3.57
CA ALA A 99 -14.13 10.79 -3.93
C ALA A 99 -13.74 9.55 -3.10
N LEU A 100 -14.51 9.17 -2.07
CA LEU A 100 -14.16 8.03 -1.20
C LEU A 100 -14.00 6.73 -2.00
N ALA A 101 -14.93 6.47 -2.92
CA ALA A 101 -14.95 5.25 -3.73
C ALA A 101 -13.69 5.09 -4.62
N GLU A 102 -13.02 6.19 -4.94
CA GLU A 102 -11.79 6.18 -5.74
C GLU A 102 -10.53 6.23 -4.89
N ARG A 103 -10.59 6.83 -3.69
CA ARG A 103 -9.45 6.95 -2.78
C ARG A 103 -9.22 5.70 -1.96
N ALA A 104 -10.28 5.09 -1.44
CA ALA A 104 -10.17 3.96 -0.53
C ALA A 104 -9.40 2.77 -1.14
N PRO A 105 -9.60 2.38 -2.42
CA PRO A 105 -8.85 1.27 -3.01
C PRO A 105 -7.34 1.52 -3.13
N LEU A 106 -6.89 2.79 -3.18
CA LEU A 106 -5.47 3.14 -3.42
C LEU A 106 -4.54 2.62 -2.32
N ILE A 107 -5.03 2.46 -1.09
CA ILE A 107 -4.25 1.91 0.03
C ILE A 107 -3.74 0.49 -0.27
N LYS A 108 -4.53 -0.27 -1.04
CA LYS A 108 -4.24 -1.65 -1.43
C LYS A 108 -3.36 -1.75 -2.67
N LEU A 109 -3.08 -0.63 -3.35
CA LEU A 109 -2.16 -0.54 -4.49
C LEU A 109 -0.70 -0.34 -4.04
N THR A 110 -0.38 -0.86 -2.85
CA THR A 110 0.97 -0.94 -2.30
C THR A 110 1.24 -2.40 -1.92
N PRO A 111 2.51 -2.87 -1.91
CA PRO A 111 2.85 -4.23 -1.49
C PRO A 111 2.27 -4.57 -0.11
N PHE A 112 2.37 -3.61 0.82
CA PHE A 112 1.92 -3.73 2.21
C PHE A 112 0.40 -3.75 2.30
N GLY A 113 -0.30 -2.84 1.63
CA GLY A 113 -1.77 -2.79 1.68
C GLY A 113 -2.45 -4.00 1.04
N ALA A 114 -1.86 -4.52 -0.05
CA ALA A 114 -2.32 -5.76 -0.66
C ALA A 114 -2.16 -6.94 0.30
N LEU A 115 -0.99 -7.09 0.92
CA LEU A 115 -0.74 -8.14 1.91
C LEU A 115 -1.61 -8.00 3.15
N TRP A 116 -1.82 -6.78 3.67
CA TRP A 116 -2.72 -6.52 4.79
C TRP A 116 -4.13 -7.04 4.51
N SER A 117 -4.67 -6.78 3.31
CA SER A 117 -5.99 -7.26 2.92
C SER A 117 -6.07 -8.79 2.84
N ILE A 118 -5.00 -9.44 2.39
CA ILE A 118 -4.92 -10.91 2.33
C ILE A 118 -4.79 -11.51 3.73
N ILE A 119 -4.03 -10.87 4.62
CA ILE A 119 -3.89 -11.27 6.02
C ILE A 119 -5.23 -11.13 6.76
N GLU A 120 -5.98 -10.06 6.49
CA GLU A 120 -7.33 -9.83 7.06
C GLU A 120 -8.38 -10.81 6.54
N ALA A 121 -8.19 -11.38 5.35
CA ALA A 121 -9.01 -12.49 4.90
C ALA A 121 -8.76 -13.78 5.73
N GLU A 122 -7.75 -13.77 6.61
CA GLU A 122 -7.40 -14.83 7.54
C GLU A 122 -7.29 -16.21 6.86
N GLY A 123 -7.98 -17.23 7.39
CA GLY A 123 -8.02 -18.58 6.86
C GLY A 123 -8.73 -18.71 5.51
N HIS A 124 -9.36 -17.64 5.01
CA HIS A 124 -10.03 -17.63 3.71
C HIS A 124 -9.12 -17.17 2.56
N ALA A 125 -7.88 -16.77 2.85
CA ALA A 125 -6.89 -16.50 1.82
C ALA A 125 -6.62 -17.77 1.00
N LYS A 126 -6.79 -17.66 -0.33
CA LYS A 126 -6.55 -18.73 -1.29
C LYS A 126 -5.17 -18.58 -1.91
N VAL A 127 -4.47 -19.69 -2.03
CA VAL A 127 -3.22 -19.79 -2.80
C VAL A 127 -3.55 -20.37 -4.17
N GLY A 128 -3.01 -19.77 -5.21
CA GLY A 128 -3.19 -20.23 -6.58
C GLY A 128 -1.95 -19.95 -7.43
N THR A 129 -2.12 -20.17 -8.72
CA THR A 129 -1.11 -19.87 -9.74
C THR A 129 -1.80 -19.20 -10.91
N LEU A 130 -1.26 -18.07 -11.37
CA LEU A 130 -1.71 -17.38 -12.57
C LEU A 130 -0.50 -17.03 -13.43
N ALA A 131 -0.54 -17.39 -14.72
CA ALA A 131 0.56 -17.16 -15.66
C ALA A 131 1.93 -17.63 -15.14
N GLY A 132 1.96 -18.77 -14.45
CA GLY A 132 3.18 -19.36 -13.88
C GLY A 132 3.67 -18.71 -12.58
N LYS A 133 3.00 -17.68 -12.07
CA LYS A 133 3.34 -17.02 -10.81
C LYS A 133 2.39 -17.43 -9.69
N MET A 134 2.93 -17.58 -8.49
CA MET A 134 2.11 -17.83 -7.30
C MET A 134 1.23 -16.60 -7.04
N THR A 135 -0.06 -16.85 -6.76
CA THR A 135 -1.01 -15.82 -6.39
C THR A 135 -1.61 -16.08 -5.01
N LEU A 136 -1.88 -14.99 -4.30
CA LEU A 136 -2.58 -14.96 -3.03
C LEU A 136 -3.84 -14.12 -3.22
N THR A 137 -5.01 -14.69 -2.96
CA THR A 137 -6.29 -13.99 -3.11
C THR A 137 -7.03 -13.97 -1.78
N GLY A 138 -7.56 -12.81 -1.39
CA GLY A 138 -8.36 -12.65 -0.19
C GLY A 138 -9.35 -11.50 -0.31
N THR A 139 -10.46 -11.59 0.40
CA THR A 139 -11.45 -10.51 0.50
C THR A 139 -11.49 -10.05 1.95
N SER A 140 -11.16 -8.78 2.19
CA SER A 140 -11.21 -8.24 3.56
C SER A 140 -12.68 -8.22 4.03
N PRO A 141 -12.98 -8.71 5.24
CA PRO A 141 -14.33 -8.69 5.77
C PRO A 141 -14.82 -7.26 6.09
N TYR A 142 -13.89 -6.30 6.25
CA TYR A 142 -14.20 -4.92 6.65
C TYR A 142 -14.65 -4.06 5.48
N ASP A 143 -13.88 -4.05 4.37
CA ASP A 143 -14.17 -3.21 3.20
C ASP A 143 -14.73 -3.98 2.00
N ARG A 144 -14.80 -5.32 2.09
CA ARG A 144 -15.33 -6.22 1.06
C ARG A 144 -14.58 -6.17 -0.28
N MET A 145 -13.42 -5.53 -0.35
CA MET A 145 -12.60 -5.49 -1.56
C MET A 145 -11.84 -6.81 -1.70
N GLU A 146 -11.99 -7.46 -2.86
CA GLU A 146 -11.22 -8.64 -3.22
C GLU A 146 -9.85 -8.20 -3.74
N VAL A 147 -8.79 -8.70 -3.13
CA VAL A 147 -7.40 -8.47 -3.52
C VAL A 147 -6.81 -9.76 -4.03
N THR A 148 -6.12 -9.68 -5.17
CA THR A 148 -5.22 -10.74 -5.66
C THR A 148 -3.83 -10.18 -5.79
N LEU A 149 -2.85 -10.85 -5.20
CA LEU A 149 -1.45 -10.49 -5.20
C LEU A 149 -0.66 -11.58 -5.93
N ALA A 150 0.10 -11.22 -6.95
CA ALA A 150 1.07 -12.13 -7.56
C ALA A 150 2.46 -11.87 -6.98
N LEU A 151 3.21 -12.96 -6.77
CA LEU A 151 4.55 -12.93 -6.19
C LEU A 151 5.62 -13.20 -7.25
N ASP A 152 6.79 -12.56 -7.07
CA ASP A 152 7.99 -12.87 -7.84
C ASP A 152 8.72 -14.13 -7.31
N ASN A 153 9.83 -14.50 -7.96
CA ASN A 153 10.62 -15.67 -7.58
C ASN A 153 11.29 -15.58 -6.20
N LYS A 154 11.32 -14.38 -5.60
CA LYS A 154 11.78 -14.13 -4.22
C LYS A 154 10.62 -14.00 -3.24
N GLN A 155 9.42 -14.40 -3.66
CA GLN A 155 8.17 -14.32 -2.89
C GLN A 155 7.75 -12.88 -2.55
N ARG A 156 8.31 -11.87 -3.21
CA ARG A 156 7.95 -10.47 -3.00
C ARG A 156 6.70 -10.14 -3.83
N PRO A 157 5.84 -9.22 -3.37
CA PRO A 157 4.74 -8.70 -4.17
C PRO A 157 5.26 -8.12 -5.49
N GLU A 158 4.77 -8.62 -6.62
CA GLU A 158 5.14 -8.14 -7.94
C GLU A 158 3.99 -7.37 -8.60
N SER A 159 2.76 -7.82 -8.37
CA SER A 159 1.56 -7.09 -8.79
C SER A 159 0.39 -7.35 -7.85
N ALA A 160 -0.53 -6.41 -7.81
CA ALA A 160 -1.79 -6.51 -7.07
C ALA A 160 -2.96 -6.11 -7.96
N THR A 161 -4.09 -6.79 -7.80
CA THR A 161 -5.37 -6.42 -8.38
C THR A 161 -6.38 -6.27 -7.26
N VAL A 162 -7.18 -5.21 -7.29
CA VAL A 162 -8.21 -4.90 -6.31
C VAL A 162 -9.53 -4.70 -7.03
N LYS A 163 -10.54 -5.49 -6.70
CA LYS A 163 -11.91 -5.28 -7.17
C LYS A 163 -12.65 -4.45 -6.14
N ALA A 164 -13.04 -3.23 -6.53
CA ALA A 164 -13.74 -2.30 -5.65
C ALA A 164 -14.66 -1.39 -6.46
N ASN A 165 -15.88 -1.15 -5.96
CA ASN A 165 -16.82 -0.17 -6.52
C ASN A 165 -17.11 -0.37 -8.02
N GLY A 166 -17.20 -1.64 -8.47
CA GLY A 166 -17.44 -1.97 -9.88
C GLY A 166 -16.24 -1.82 -10.81
N HIS A 167 -15.08 -1.43 -10.27
CA HIS A 167 -13.84 -1.23 -11.01
C HIS A 167 -12.77 -2.26 -10.63
N VAL A 168 -11.80 -2.44 -11.53
CA VAL A 168 -10.59 -3.21 -11.28
C VAL A 168 -9.41 -2.25 -11.20
N TYR A 169 -8.84 -2.11 -10.02
CA TYR A 169 -7.60 -1.38 -9.82
C TYR A 169 -6.42 -2.35 -9.90
N GLY A 170 -5.36 -1.96 -10.58
CA GLY A 170 -4.14 -2.74 -10.71
C GLY A 170 -2.93 -1.99 -10.17
N ALA A 171 -1.93 -2.74 -9.71
CA ALA A 171 -0.62 -2.21 -9.36
C ALA A 171 0.48 -3.18 -9.79
N THR A 172 1.62 -2.67 -10.26
CA THR A 172 2.87 -3.42 -10.41
C THR A 172 3.96 -2.80 -9.55
N PHE A 173 4.89 -3.64 -9.09
CA PHE A 173 5.97 -3.27 -8.17
C PHE A 173 7.29 -3.81 -8.69
N ALA A 174 8.27 -2.93 -8.87
CA ALA A 174 9.60 -3.32 -9.34
C ALA A 174 10.71 -2.61 -8.56
N ASP A 175 11.94 -3.09 -8.77
CA ASP A 175 13.17 -2.49 -8.24
C ASP A 175 13.13 -2.20 -6.74
N TYR A 176 12.78 -3.24 -5.96
CA TYR A 176 12.81 -3.20 -4.50
C TYR A 176 14.17 -2.75 -3.96
N ARG A 177 14.14 -1.75 -3.07
CA ARG A 177 15.30 -1.19 -2.39
C ARG A 177 15.23 -1.41 -0.87
N ASP A 178 16.41 -1.48 -0.28
CA ASP A 178 16.66 -1.70 1.14
C ASP A 178 17.51 -0.57 1.78
N ASN A 179 17.70 0.54 1.05
CA ASN A 179 18.61 1.63 1.43
C ASN A 179 17.90 2.90 1.90
N TRP A 180 16.57 2.93 1.95
CA TRP A 180 15.79 4.06 2.49
C TRP A 180 15.60 4.01 3.99
N GLU A 181 15.55 2.80 4.53
CA GLU A 181 15.57 2.52 5.96
C GLU A 181 16.76 1.59 6.23
N PRO A 182 17.21 1.46 7.49
CA PRO A 182 18.19 0.44 7.84
C PRO A 182 17.77 -0.94 7.29
N ALA A 183 18.67 -1.59 6.55
CA ALA A 183 18.37 -2.76 5.71
C ALA A 183 17.70 -3.96 6.43
N TYR A 184 17.77 -4.00 7.77
CA TYR A 184 17.17 -5.06 8.58
C TYR A 184 15.66 -4.87 8.85
N LEU A 185 15.04 -3.82 8.31
CA LEU A 185 13.68 -3.44 8.66
C LEU A 185 12.67 -3.88 7.61
N VAL A 186 12.66 -3.21 6.46
CA VAL A 186 11.60 -3.31 5.46
C VAL A 186 12.17 -2.89 4.11
N ILE A 187 11.78 -3.59 3.03
CA ILE A 187 12.11 -3.21 1.65
C ILE A 187 10.87 -2.66 0.94
N PHE A 188 11.08 -1.75 -0.01
CA PHE A 188 9.98 -1.11 -0.75
C PHE A 188 10.34 -0.97 -2.24
N PRO A 189 9.38 -1.14 -3.18
CA PRO A 189 9.65 -0.98 -4.60
C PRO A 189 10.04 0.47 -4.93
N SER A 190 10.96 0.65 -5.88
CA SER A 190 11.29 1.98 -6.41
C SER A 190 10.50 2.40 -7.64
N GLU A 191 9.79 1.45 -8.24
CA GLU A 191 8.87 1.71 -9.34
C GLU A 191 7.50 1.11 -9.00
N ILE A 192 6.46 1.94 -9.09
CA ILE A 192 5.07 1.56 -8.85
C ILE A 192 4.22 2.11 -9.99
N HIS A 193 3.51 1.24 -10.68
CA HIS A 193 2.53 1.67 -11.69
C HIS A 193 1.14 1.26 -11.25
N TRP A 194 0.19 2.19 -11.24
CA TRP A 194 -1.21 1.94 -10.94
C TRP A 194 -2.06 2.00 -12.20
N THR A 195 -3.10 1.18 -12.23
CA THR A 195 -4.14 1.21 -13.26
C THR A 195 -5.53 1.21 -12.66
N LYS A 196 -6.51 1.72 -13.41
CA LYS A 196 -7.94 1.57 -13.17
C LYS A 196 -8.58 1.11 -14.46
N ASP A 197 -9.24 -0.04 -14.44
CA ASP A 197 -9.84 -0.69 -15.60
C ASP A 197 -8.86 -0.79 -16.78
N ASN A 198 -7.64 -1.25 -16.49
CA ASN A 198 -6.51 -1.36 -17.43
C ASN A 198 -6.02 -0.05 -18.06
N ARG A 199 -6.51 1.12 -17.59
CA ARG A 199 -5.98 2.43 -17.99
C ARG A 199 -4.97 2.92 -16.96
N PRO A 200 -3.88 3.59 -17.39
CA PRO A 200 -2.92 4.19 -16.46
C PRO A 200 -3.61 5.13 -15.46
N LEU A 201 -3.35 4.90 -14.18
CA LEU A 201 -3.81 5.73 -13.07
C LEU A 201 -2.65 6.49 -12.44
N ALA A 202 -1.49 5.84 -12.26
CA ALA A 202 -0.29 6.50 -11.77
C ALA A 202 0.96 5.79 -12.30
N ASP A 203 2.03 6.54 -12.46
CA ASP A 203 3.37 6.04 -12.69
C ASP A 203 4.29 6.74 -11.70
N LEU A 204 4.80 5.99 -10.72
CA LEU A 204 5.44 6.54 -9.53
C LEU A 204 6.84 5.97 -9.40
N LYS A 205 7.82 6.86 -9.42
CA LYS A 205 9.20 6.58 -9.03
C LYS A 205 9.40 7.00 -7.59
N VAL A 206 9.56 6.03 -6.71
CA VAL A 206 9.72 6.26 -5.27
C VAL A 206 11.11 6.82 -5.00
N THR A 207 11.17 7.87 -4.19
CA THR A 207 12.40 8.60 -3.85
C THR A 207 12.76 8.48 -2.38
N ALA A 208 11.78 8.20 -1.51
CA ALA A 208 11.99 7.92 -0.10
C ALA A 208 10.90 6.97 0.42
N PHE A 209 11.26 6.19 1.44
CA PHE A 209 10.33 5.30 2.14
C PHE A 209 10.65 5.31 3.63
N LYS A 210 9.60 5.26 4.45
CA LYS A 210 9.65 5.05 5.88
C LYS A 210 8.53 4.11 6.31
N SER A 211 8.77 3.32 7.32
CA SER A 211 7.78 2.46 7.95
C SER A 211 7.92 2.53 9.48
N ASN A 212 7.00 1.91 10.21
CA ASN A 212 7.05 1.87 11.68
C ASN A 212 7.48 0.50 12.28
N PRO A 213 8.37 -0.28 11.67
CA PRO A 213 8.58 -1.68 12.01
C PRO A 213 9.18 -1.83 13.42
N TYR A 214 9.86 -0.80 13.94
CA TYR A 214 10.58 -0.84 15.21
C TYR A 214 9.82 -0.35 16.45
N VAL A 215 8.56 0.05 16.32
CA VAL A 215 7.70 0.28 17.51
C VAL A 215 6.98 -0.99 17.96
N VAL A 216 7.26 -2.13 17.32
CA VAL A 216 6.81 -3.44 17.75
C VAL A 216 7.94 -4.12 18.51
N PHE A 217 7.70 -4.41 19.79
CA PHE A 217 8.65 -5.01 20.73
C PHE A 217 8.32 -6.48 20.99
N PRO A 218 8.59 -7.40 20.05
CA PRO A 218 8.34 -8.80 20.32
C PRO A 218 9.33 -9.28 21.39
N VAL A 219 8.83 -9.85 22.48
CA VAL A 219 9.67 -10.42 23.54
C VAL A 219 10.53 -11.55 22.94
N PRO A 220 11.88 -11.44 22.97
CA PRO A 220 12.76 -12.47 22.45
C PRO A 220 12.53 -13.82 23.14
N GLU A 221 12.73 -14.92 22.42
CA GLU A 221 12.51 -16.27 22.96
C GLU A 221 13.37 -16.55 24.20
N ALA A 222 14.62 -16.06 24.20
CA ALA A 222 15.52 -16.12 25.35
C ALA A 222 14.99 -15.40 26.61
N VAL A 223 14.08 -14.43 26.46
CA VAL A 223 13.42 -13.72 27.57
C VAL A 223 12.13 -14.45 27.99
N ARG A 224 11.40 -15.08 27.06
CA ARG A 224 10.20 -15.89 27.37
C ARG A 224 10.52 -17.10 28.26
N GLN A 225 11.76 -17.61 28.24
CA GLN A 225 12.17 -18.76 29.05
C GLN A 225 12.33 -18.46 30.55
N LYS A 226 11.96 -17.27 31.04
CA LYS A 226 11.91 -16.97 32.48
C LYS A 226 10.50 -16.65 32.92
N SER A 227 9.77 -17.69 33.28
CA SER A 227 8.66 -17.64 34.23
C SER A 227 8.62 -19.01 34.91
N ASN A 228 9.32 -19.12 36.05
CA ASN A 228 8.97 -20.13 37.07
C ASN A 228 7.69 -19.67 37.76
#